data_AF-A0A1V5VB20-F1
#
_entry.id   AF-A0A1V5VB20-F1
#
_cell.length_a   1.000
_cell.length_b   1.000
_cell.length_c   1.000
_cell.angle_alpha   90.00
_cell.angle_beta   90.00
_cell.angle_gamma   90.00
#
_symmetry.space_group_name_H-M   'P 1'
#
loop_
_entity.id
_entity.type
_entity.pdbx_description
1 polymer ?
#
loop_
_entity_poly.entity_id
_entity_poly.type
_entity_poly.pdbx_seq_one_letter_code
_entity_poly.pdbx_strand_id
1 'polypeptide(L)'
;MFATLLKQMFGECEREYRFHPIRRFRFDYAIPSKKIAIEQEGGAWTGGRHTRPKGYISDMEKYNLAVSMGWRVLRFTPDQMMKTETINLIKKVYDN
;
A
#
# COMPACT_ATOMS: atom_id res chain seq x y z
N MET A 1 0.96 -15.27 2.71
CA MET A 1 -0.16 -15.57 1.79
C MET A 1 -0.35 -14.44 0.77
N PHE A 2 -0.75 -13.23 1.18
CA PHE A 2 -0.99 -12.12 0.24
C PHE A 2 0.24 -11.72 -0.62
N ALA A 3 1.41 -11.48 0.00
CA ALA A 3 2.63 -11.17 -0.76
C ALA A 3 3.01 -12.26 -1.78
N THR A 4 2.84 -13.53 -1.40
CA THR A 4 3.10 -14.67 -2.28
C THR A 4 2.16 -14.67 -3.49
N LEU A 5 0.87 -14.41 -3.26
CA LEU A 5 -0.12 -14.28 -4.34
C LEU A 5 0.25 -13.14 -5.29
N LEU A 6 0.55 -11.95 -4.77
CA LEU A 6 0.96 -10.82 -5.61
C LEU A 6 2.22 -11.13 -6.42
N LYS A 7 3.22 -11.78 -5.81
CA LYS A 7 4.43 -12.20 -6.51
C LYS A 7 4.14 -13.22 -7.62
N GLN A 8 3.22 -14.16 -7.39
CA GLN A 8 2.80 -15.12 -8.42
C GLN A 8 2.07 -14.44 -9.59
N MET A 9 1.23 -13.44 -9.30
CA MET A 9 0.42 -12.76 -10.32
C MET A 9 1.20 -11.70 -11.10
N PHE A 10 2.12 -10.98 -10.46
CA PHE A 10 2.77 -9.79 -11.00
C PHE A 10 4.30 -9.92 -11.12
N GLY A 11 4.85 -11.10 -10.79
CA GLY A 11 6.28 -11.39 -10.88
C GLY A 11 7.12 -10.86 -9.71
N GLU A 12 6.65 -9.83 -9.02
CA GLU A 12 7.31 -9.23 -7.86
C GLU A 12 6.31 -8.81 -6.79
N CYS A 13 6.77 -8.78 -5.54
CA CYS A 13 6.07 -8.14 -4.42
C CYS A 13 7.06 -8.00 -3.26
N GLU A 14 7.37 -6.77 -2.89
CA GLU A 14 8.24 -6.44 -1.76
C GLU A 14 7.41 -6.04 -0.54
N ARG A 15 7.79 -6.49 0.65
CA ARG A 15 7.13 -6.13 1.91
C ARG A 15 7.89 -5.04 2.63
N GLU A 16 7.18 -4.19 3.38
CA GLU A 16 7.80 -3.11 4.18
C GLU A 16 8.74 -2.22 3.34
N TYR A 17 8.35 -1.95 2.10
CA TYR A 17 9.21 -1.34 1.09
C TYR A 17 9.45 0.14 1.38
N ARG A 18 10.69 0.51 1.69
CA ARG A 18 11.09 1.91 1.90
C ARG A 18 11.20 2.63 0.56
N PHE A 19 10.19 3.41 0.21
CA PHE A 19 10.17 4.15 -1.06
C PHE A 19 10.86 5.52 -1.01
N HIS A 20 10.98 6.11 0.17
CA HIS A 20 11.51 7.46 0.32
C HIS A 20 13.01 7.43 0.71
N PRO A 21 13.89 8.19 0.03
CA PRO A 21 15.34 8.15 0.28
C PRO A 21 15.72 8.69 1.66
N ILE A 22 15.10 9.79 2.07
CA ILE A 22 15.39 10.47 3.36
C ILE A 22 14.47 9.96 4.48
N ARG A 23 13.15 10.12 4.35
CA ARG A 23 12.17 9.67 5.33
C ARG A 23 12.17 8.13 5.45
N ARG A 24 11.73 7.63 6.60
CA ARG A 24 11.63 6.18 6.90
C ARG A 24 10.27 5.59 6.53
N PHE A 25 9.55 6.24 5.60
CA PHE A 25 8.25 5.75 5.15
C PHE A 25 8.41 4.45 4.38
N ARG A 26 7.53 3.49 4.68
CA ARG A 26 7.48 2.17 4.07
C ARG A 26 6.06 1.88 3.62
N PHE A 27 5.92 1.15 2.53
CA PHE A 27 4.66 0.53 2.15
C PHE A 27 4.56 -0.89 2.69
N ASP A 28 3.37 -1.33 3.08
CA ASP A 28 3.19 -2.71 3.55
C ASP A 28 3.55 -3.71 2.45
N TYR A 29 3.11 -3.43 1.22
CA TYR A 29 3.48 -4.15 0.01
C TYR A 29 3.76 -3.19 -1.15
N ALA A 30 4.67 -3.56 -2.04
CA ALA A 30 5.00 -2.80 -3.23
C ALA A 30 5.32 -3.70 -4.44
N ILE A 31 5.00 -3.20 -5.62
CA ILE A 31 5.46 -3.70 -6.93
C ILE A 31 6.36 -2.57 -7.49
N PRO A 32 7.67 -2.55 -7.16
CA PRO A 32 8.52 -1.39 -7.41
C PRO A 32 8.69 -1.04 -8.89
N SER A 33 8.77 -2.03 -9.78
CA SER A 33 8.95 -1.78 -11.22
C SER A 33 7.78 -1.00 -11.82
N LYS A 34 6.58 -1.13 -11.24
CA LYS A 34 5.35 -0.42 -11.66
C LYS A 34 4.97 0.76 -10.78
N LYS A 35 5.76 1.05 -9.74
CA LYS A 35 5.47 2.04 -8.69
C LYS A 35 4.04 1.90 -8.13
N ILE A 36 3.65 0.68 -7.80
CA ILE A 36 2.36 0.41 -7.14
C ILE A 36 2.62 0.05 -5.68
N ALA A 37 1.93 0.73 -4.78
CA ALA A 37 1.94 0.46 -3.35
C ALA A 37 0.56 -0.07 -2.92
N ILE A 38 0.56 -1.05 -2.02
CA ILE A 38 -0.64 -1.59 -1.39
C ILE A 38 -0.48 -1.46 0.13
N GLU A 39 -1.39 -0.71 0.74
CA GLU A 39 -1.46 -0.44 2.18
C GLU A 39 -2.62 -1.20 2.83
N GLN A 40 -2.33 -1.81 3.97
CA GLN A 40 -3.30 -2.48 4.82
C GLN A 40 -3.61 -1.60 6.04
N GLU A 41 -4.68 -0.83 5.94
CA GLU A 41 -5.12 0.17 6.92
C GLU A 41 -5.78 -0.49 8.14
N GLY A 42 -4.97 -0.87 9.11
CA GLY A 42 -5.43 -1.45 10.37
C GLY A 42 -6.15 -0.46 11.28
N GLY A 43 -7.22 -0.92 11.94
CA GLY A 43 -7.87 -0.18 13.02
C GLY A 43 -8.70 1.03 12.57
N ALA A 44 -9.16 1.04 11.32
CA ALA A 44 -10.08 2.04 10.78
C ALA A 44 -11.33 2.22 11.66
N TRP A 45 -11.84 1.12 12.23
CA TRP A 45 -13.06 1.11 13.06
C TRP A 45 -12.82 1.14 14.57
N THR A 46 -11.58 0.91 15.03
CA THR A 46 -11.26 0.68 16.44
C THR A 46 -10.36 1.75 17.07
N GLY A 47 -10.12 2.87 16.38
CA GLY A 47 -9.25 3.92 16.91
C GLY A 47 -7.75 3.56 16.83
N GLY A 48 -7.37 2.80 15.79
CA GLY A 48 -5.99 2.41 15.53
C GLY A 48 -5.06 3.59 15.23
N ARG A 49 -3.76 3.30 15.06
CA ARG A 49 -2.74 4.32 14.78
C ARG A 49 -3.15 5.29 13.64
N HIS A 50 -3.67 4.75 12.54
CA HIS A 50 -4.04 5.49 11.33
C HIS A 50 -5.23 6.45 11.53
N THR A 51 -6.00 6.28 12.61
CA THR A 51 -7.14 7.16 12.93
C THR A 51 -6.84 8.13 14.07
N ARG A 52 -5.71 7.99 14.78
CA ARG A 52 -5.25 8.98 15.77
C ARG A 52 -4.66 10.20 15.05
N PRO A 53 -4.86 11.43 15.54
CA PRO A 53 -4.47 12.65 14.82
C PRO A 53 -3.01 12.67 14.33
N LYS A 54 -2.06 12.28 15.20
CA LYS A 54 -0.63 12.24 14.85
C LYS A 54 -0.32 11.21 13.76
N GLY A 55 -0.95 10.04 13.81
CA GLY A 55 -0.77 9.00 12.80
C GLY A 55 -1.36 9.42 11.47
N TYR A 56 -2.61 9.89 11.50
CA TYR A 56 -3.32 10.40 10.34
C TYR A 56 -2.55 11.51 9.61
N ILE A 57 -2.03 12.52 10.32
CA ILE A 57 -1.23 13.60 9.72
C ILE A 57 0.08 13.06 9.10
N SER A 58 0.74 12.11 9.76
CA SER A 58 1.94 11.46 9.21
C SER A 58 1.63 10.63 7.95
N ASP A 59 0.45 10.02 7.89
CA ASP A 59 0.02 9.23 6.73
C ASP A 59 -0.32 10.15 5.55
N MET A 60 -0.94 11.31 5.79
CA MET A 60 -1.14 12.34 4.75
C MET A 60 0.20 12.74 4.11
N GLU A 61 1.22 13.02 4.92
CA GLU A 61 2.56 13.35 4.41
C GLU A 61 3.14 12.19 3.59
N LYS A 62 3.05 10.95 4.09
CA LYS A 62 3.50 9.74 3.41
C LYS A 62 2.86 9.59 2.03
N TYR A 63 1.54 9.70 1.94
CA TYR A 63 0.82 9.47 0.67
C TYR A 63 1.05 10.61 -0.33
N ASN A 64 1.11 11.86 0.11
CA ASN A 64 1.43 12.98 -0.77
C ASN A 64 2.84 12.82 -1.38
N LEU A 65 3.82 12.42 -0.57
CA LEU A 65 5.17 12.14 -1.05
C LEU A 65 5.20 10.95 -2.01
N ALA A 66 4.47 9.87 -1.70
CA ALA A 66 4.35 8.72 -2.60
C ALA A 66 3.86 9.16 -3.99
N VAL A 67 2.75 9.90 -4.05
CA VAL A 67 2.19 10.42 -5.31
C VAL A 67 3.19 11.33 -6.03
N SER A 68 3.85 12.25 -5.32
CA SER A 68 4.85 13.15 -5.91
C SER A 68 6.04 12.40 -6.55
N MET A 69 6.35 11.20 -6.06
CA MET A 69 7.41 10.33 -6.59
C MET A 69 6.91 9.36 -7.68
N GLY A 70 5.66 9.52 -8.11
CA GLY A 70 5.01 8.72 -9.16
C GLY A 70 4.44 7.39 -8.68
N TRP A 71 4.22 7.21 -7.37
CA TRP A 71 3.57 6.02 -6.85
C TRP A 71 2.06 6.12 -6.93
N ARG A 72 1.44 5.00 -7.27
CA ARG A 72 0.00 4.77 -7.13
C ARG A 72 -0.22 3.97 -5.87
N VAL A 73 -0.95 4.53 -4.90
CA VAL A 73 -1.17 3.91 -3.59
C VAL A 73 -2.61 3.42 -3.50
N LEU A 74 -2.78 2.11 -3.32
CA LEU A 74 -4.06 1.47 -3.05
C LEU A 74 -4.16 1.14 -1.57
N ARG A 75 -5.28 1.47 -0.93
CA ARG A 75 -5.47 1.35 0.51
C ARG A 75 -6.68 0.47 0.80
N PHE A 76 -6.49 -0.55 1.61
CA PHE A 76 -7.50 -1.56 1.93
C PHE A 76 -7.52 -1.83 3.43
N THR A 77 -8.68 -2.16 3.97
CA THR A 77 -8.76 -2.70 5.34
C THR A 77 -8.28 -4.16 5.37
N PRO A 78 -7.89 -4.70 6.55
CA PRO A 78 -7.49 -6.10 6.68
C PRO A 78 -8.48 -7.11 6.09
N ASP A 79 -9.78 -6.87 6.21
CA ASP A 79 -10.83 -7.76 5.68
C ASP A 79 -10.97 -7.70 4.16
N GLN A 80 -10.42 -6.68 3.50
CA GLN A 80 -10.48 -6.52 2.05
C GLN A 80 -9.33 -7.23 1.32
N MET A 81 -8.20 -7.49 1.98
CA MET A 81 -6.95 -7.89 1.32
C MET A 81 -7.07 -9.10 0.38
N MET A 82 -7.84 -10.13 0.77
CA MET A 82 -7.97 -11.37 -0.01
C MET A 82 -9.25 -11.43 -0.87
N LYS A 83 -9.99 -10.34 -1.00
CA LYS A 83 -11.21 -10.28 -1.80
C LYS A 83 -10.89 -10.17 -3.30
N THR A 84 -11.71 -10.80 -4.14
CA THR A 84 -11.57 -10.78 -5.60
C THR A 84 -11.54 -9.35 -6.15
N GLU A 85 -12.35 -8.45 -5.59
CA GLU A 85 -12.44 -7.04 -5.97
C GLU A 85 -11.11 -6.31 -5.75
N THR A 86 -10.43 -6.60 -4.63
CA THR A 86 -9.11 -6.04 -4.29
C THR A 86 -8.07 -6.47 -5.30
N ILE A 87 -8.02 -7.77 -5.61
CA ILE A 87 -7.08 -8.32 -6.59
C ILE A 87 -7.34 -7.76 -7.99
N ASN A 88 -8.61 -7.65 -8.38
CA ASN A 88 -9.00 -7.07 -9.67
C ASN A 88 -8.61 -5.60 -9.79
N LEU A 89 -8.76 -4.81 -8.72
CA LEU A 89 -8.33 -3.42 -8.71
C LEU A 89 -6.81 -3.30 -8.84
N ILE A 90 -6.05 -4.11 -8.10
CA ILE A 90 -4.58 -4.14 -8.21
C ILE A 90 -4.17 -4.49 -9.63
N LYS A 91 -4.78 -5.51 -10.24
CA LYS A 91 -4.52 -5.90 -11.62
C LYS A 91 -4.82 -4.77 -12.61
N LYS A 92 -5.98 -4.12 -12.49
CA LYS A 92 -6.35 -2.97 -13.33
C LYS A 92 -5.31 -1.84 -13.25
N VAL A 93 -4.78 -1.57 -12.06
CA VAL A 93 -3.72 -0.57 -11.88
C VAL A 93 -2.38 -1.06 -12.45
N TYR A 94 -2.07 -2.36 -12.35
CA TYR A 94 -0.86 -2.93 -12.94
C TYR A 94 -0.83 -2.85 -14.47
N ASP A 95 -1.97 -3.08 -15.11
CA ASP A 95 -2.12 -3.10 -16.57
C ASP A 95 -2.16 -1.69 -17.21
N ASN A 96 -2.43 -0.65 -16.42
CA ASN A 96 -2.37 0.77 -16.82
C ASN A 96 -0.96 1.34 -16.68
#